data_AF-A0A841VJW5-F1
#
_entry.id   AF-A0A841VJW5-F1
#
_cell.length_a   1.000
_cell.length_b   1.000
_cell.length_c   1.000
_cell.angle_alpha   90.00
_cell.angle_beta   90.00
_cell.angle_gamma   90.00
#
_symmetry.space_group_name_H-M   'P 1'
#
loop_
_entity.id
_entity.type
_entity.pdbx_description
1 polymer ?
#
loop_
_entity_poly.entity_id
_entity_poly.type
_entity_poly.pdbx_seq_one_letter_code
_entity_poly.pdbx_strand_id
1 'polypeptide(L)' 'MKIRRYTDIEISGLGGKIKQARKADGRSVEVLAGEADISRSYWHDIEAERIRDALPEDTLRKIERVLGIDLGVKFDD' A
#
# COMPACT_ATOMS: atom_id res chain seq x y z
N MET A 1 16.22 1.67 26.87
CA MET A 1 16.81 2.82 26.15
C MET A 1 16.20 2.87 24.75
N LYS A 2 16.04 4.08 24.18
CA LYS A 2 15.67 4.38 22.76
C LYS A 2 16.38 3.41 21.77
N ILE A 3 15.88 3.19 20.56
CA ILE A 3 16.14 4.02 19.35
C ILE A 3 15.11 3.62 18.28
N ARG A 4 14.73 4.58 17.42
CA ARG A 4 13.96 4.37 16.19
C ARG A 4 14.69 5.07 15.03
N ARG A 5 14.76 4.41 13.87
CA ARG A 5 15.24 4.94 12.59
C ARG A 5 14.09 4.78 11.59
N TYR A 6 13.80 5.83 10.83
CA TYR A 6 12.81 5.82 9.75
C TYR A 6 13.44 6.48 8.52
N THR A 7 13.04 6.02 7.34
CA THR A 7 13.34 6.66 6.06
C THR A 7 12.00 6.83 5.36
N ASP A 8 11.63 8.08 5.08
CA ASP A 8 10.42 8.40 4.33
C ASP A 8 10.82 8.79 2.91
N ILE A 9 10.03 8.36 1.93
CA ILE A 9 10.16 8.75 0.53
C ILE A 9 8.81 9.27 0.05
N GLU A 10 8.85 10.33 -0.75
CA GLU A 10 7.63 10.89 -1.35
C GLU A 10 7.44 10.31 -2.75
N ILE A 11 6.31 9.64 -2.96
CA ILE A 11 5.92 9.09 -4.25
C ILE A 11 4.48 9.52 -4.53
N SER A 12 4.30 10.30 -5.59
CA SER A 12 2.97 10.72 -6.04
C SER A 12 2.33 9.68 -6.97
N GLY A 13 1.02 9.51 -6.85
CA GLY A 13 0.24 8.64 -7.72
C GLY A 13 0.38 7.14 -7.44
N LEU A 14 1.01 6.76 -6.32
CA LEU A 14 1.11 5.37 -5.87
C LEU A 14 -0.28 4.77 -5.62
N GLY A 15 -1.19 5.53 -4.99
CA GLY A 15 -2.58 5.11 -4.76
C GLY A 15 -3.33 4.85 -6.06
N GLY A 16 -3.05 5.67 -7.10
CA GLY A 16 -3.58 5.48 -8.44
C GLY A 16 -3.11 4.16 -9.10
N LYS A 17 -1.82 3.84 -8.97
CA LYS A 17 -1.25 2.57 -9.47
C LYS A 17 -1.87 1.36 -8.78
N ILE A 18 -2.01 1.40 -7.45
CA ILE A 18 -2.66 0.35 -6.66
C ILE A 18 -4.11 0.14 -7.14
N LYS A 19 -4.85 1.24 -7.32
CA LYS A 19 -6.23 1.19 -7.81
C LYS A 19 -6.34 0.60 -9.21
N GLN A 20 -5.40 0.91 -10.10
CA GLN A 20 -5.37 0.33 -11.43
C GLN A 20 -5.13 -1.17 -11.40
N ALA A 21 -4.14 -1.63 -10.62
CA ALA A 21 -3.83 -3.05 -10.48
C ALA A 21 -5.01 -3.82 -9.86
N ARG A 22 -5.64 -3.28 -8.80
CA ARG A 22 -6.85 -3.88 -8.23
C ARG A 22 -7.96 -4.05 -9.27
N LYS A 23 -8.19 -3.03 -10.10
CA LYS A 23 -9.23 -3.11 -11.15
C LYS A 23 -8.93 -4.19 -12.18
N ALA A 24 -7.65 -4.48 -12.45
CA ALA A 24 -7.23 -5.55 -13.34
C ALA A 24 -7.33 -6.95 -12.70
N ASP A 25 -7.14 -7.04 -11.38
CA ASP A 25 -7.24 -8.29 -10.61
C ASP A 25 -8.67 -8.86 -10.59
N GLY A 26 -9.68 -8.01 -10.47
CA GLY A 26 -11.09 -8.40 -10.53
C GLY A 26 -11.70 -8.87 -9.21
N ARG A 27 -10.91 -9.17 -8.17
CA ARG A 27 -11.44 -9.41 -6.81
C ARG A 27 -11.98 -8.13 -6.18
N SER A 28 -12.88 -8.29 -5.22
CA SER A 28 -13.43 -7.14 -4.48
C SER A 28 -12.39 -6.56 -3.53
N VAL A 29 -12.55 -5.27 -3.17
CA VAL A 29 -11.68 -4.62 -2.17
C VAL A 29 -11.75 -5.34 -0.83
N GLU A 30 -12.92 -5.86 -0.45
CA GLU A 30 -13.12 -6.63 0.78
C GLU A 30 -12.17 -7.84 0.87
N VAL A 31 -12.10 -8.63 -0.22
CA VAL A 31 -11.26 -9.82 -0.32
C VAL A 31 -9.78 -9.44 -0.27
N LEU A 32 -9.36 -8.48 -1.10
CA LEU A 32 -7.97 -8.06 -1.19
C LEU A 32 -7.46 -7.43 0.10
N ALA A 33 -8.29 -6.60 0.75
CA ALA A 33 -7.96 -6.01 2.04
C ALA A 33 -7.82 -7.08 3.13
N GLY A 34 -8.72 -8.07 3.15
CA GLY A 34 -8.62 -9.22 4.04
C GLY A 34 -7.33 -10.03 3.84
N GLU A 35 -6.96 -10.32 2.59
CA GLU A 35 -5.71 -11.04 2.28
C GLU A 35 -4.44 -10.22 2.61
N ALA A 36 -4.53 -8.89 2.52
CA ALA A 36 -3.45 -7.97 2.89
C ALA A 36 -3.46 -7.62 4.39
N ASP A 37 -4.34 -8.22 5.19
CA ASP A 37 -4.46 -8.00 6.63
C ASP A 37 -4.65 -6.50 6.98
N ILE A 38 -5.49 -5.81 6.21
CA ILE A 38 -5.87 -4.41 6.44
C ILE A 38 -7.37 -4.21 6.33
N SER A 39 -7.88 -3.13 6.93
CA SER A 39 -9.29 -2.79 6.78
C SER A 39 -9.61 -2.30 5.37
N ARG A 40 -10.83 -2.57 4.90
CA ARG A 40 -11.34 -2.04 3.64
C ARG A 40 -11.32 -0.50 3.57
N SER A 41 -11.62 0.18 4.67
CA SER A 41 -11.53 1.65 4.72
C SER A 41 -10.10 2.11 4.48
N TYR A 42 -9.13 1.48 5.15
CA TYR A 42 -7.73 1.84 4.98
C TYR A 42 -7.24 1.59 3.55
N TRP A 43 -7.67 0.50 2.91
CA TRP A 43 -7.41 0.28 1.47
C TRP A 43 -7.92 1.44 0.60
N HIS A 44 -9.16 1.89 0.83
CA HIS A 44 -9.72 3.01 0.08
C HIS A 44 -8.97 4.33 0.33
N ASP A 45 -8.52 4.58 1.56
CA ASP A 45 -7.72 5.75 1.89
C ASP A 45 -6.34 5.70 1.22
N ILE A 46 -5.71 4.52 1.12
CA ILE A 46 -4.45 4.32 0.38
C ILE A 46 -4.66 4.62 -1.11
N GLU A 47 -5.70 4.05 -1.73
CA GLU A 47 -6.00 4.32 -3.15
C GLU A 47 -6.31 5.78 -3.45
N ALA A 48 -6.87 6.49 -2.47
CA ALA A 48 -7.18 7.91 -2.57
C ALA A 48 -6.03 8.84 -2.14
N GLU A 49 -4.92 8.28 -1.66
CA GLU A 49 -3.79 9.01 -1.06
C GLU A 49 -4.24 9.94 0.10
N ARG A 50 -5.18 9.45 0.92
CA ARG A 50 -5.79 10.17 2.06
C ARG A 50 -5.42 9.62 3.42
N ILE A 51 -4.41 8.75 3.49
CA ILE A 51 -3.86 8.28 4.75
C ILE A 51 -3.27 9.47 5.52
N ARG A 52 -3.41 9.47 6.86
CA ARG A 52 -2.99 10.61 7.70
C ARG A 52 -1.48 10.69 7.85
N ASP A 53 -0.83 9.52 7.93
CA ASP A 53 0.61 9.36 8.09
C ASP A 53 1.18 8.64 6.85
N ALA A 54 2.48 8.36 6.84
CA ALA A 54 3.12 7.58 5.80
C ALA A 54 2.56 6.15 5.71
N LEU A 55 2.49 5.60 4.49
CA LEU A 55 2.16 4.19 4.27
C LEU A 55 3.33 3.33 4.77
N PRO A 56 3.13 2.45 5.76
CA PRO A 56 4.21 1.58 6.21
C PRO A 56 4.68 0.64 5.09
N GLU A 57 5.98 0.41 4.99
CA GLU A 57 6.54 -0.50 3.98
C GLU A 57 5.90 -1.90 4.06
N ASP A 58 5.72 -2.45 5.26
CA ASP A 58 5.08 -3.76 5.45
C ASP A 58 3.68 -3.82 4.81
N THR A 59 2.88 -2.75 4.96
CA THR A 59 1.57 -2.66 4.32
C THR A 59 1.70 -2.58 2.80
N LEU A 60 2.65 -1.80 2.27
CA LEU A 60 2.91 -1.73 0.84
C LEU A 60 3.28 -3.12 0.27
N ARG A 61 4.18 -3.85 0.94
CA ARG A 61 4.59 -5.20 0.51
C ARG A 61 3.45 -6.21 0.56
N LYS A 62 2.55 -6.11 1.54
CA LYS A 62 1.32 -6.93 1.59
C LYS A 62 0.43 -6.64 0.38
N ILE A 63 0.26 -5.38 0.01
CA ILE A 63 -0.53 -4.97 -1.17
C ILE A 63 0.10 -5.51 -2.46
N GLU A 64 1.42 -5.36 -2.64
CA GLU A 64 2.16 -5.92 -3.78
C GLU A 64 1.96 -7.43 -3.90
N ARG A 65 2.10 -8.16 -2.78
CA ARG A 65 1.92 -9.61 -2.73
C ARG A 65 0.51 -10.03 -3.11
N VAL A 66 -0.53 -9.41 -2.55
CA VAL A 66 -1.92 -9.81 -2.86
C VAL A 66 -2.32 -9.45 -4.28
N LEU A 67 -1.80 -8.35 -4.83
CA LEU A 67 -2.06 -7.94 -6.21
C LEU A 67 -1.15 -8.66 -7.23
N GLY A 68 -0.09 -9.33 -6.77
CA GLY A 68 0.89 -9.99 -7.64
C GLY A 68 1.67 -9.01 -8.52
N ILE A 69 1.97 -7.81 -8.02
CA ILE A 69 2.67 -6.74 -8.76
C ILE A 69 3.91 -6.25 -8.00
N ASP A 70 4.80 -5.57 -8.71
CA ASP A 70 5.88 -4.76 -8.14
C ASP A 70 5.56 -3.28 -8.41
N LEU A 71 5.43 -2.46 -7.36
CA LEU A 71 5.17 -1.02 -7.47
C LEU A 71 6.47 -0.22 -7.66
N GLY A 72 7.62 -0.89 -7.64
CA GLY A 72 8.94 -0.31 -7.90
C GLY A 72 9.44 0.59 -6.79
N VAL A 73 8.85 0.49 -5.59
CA VAL A 73 9.20 1.34 -4.46
C VAL A 73 10.45 0.80 -3.77
N LYS A 74 11.50 1.63 -3.78
CA LYS A 74 12.77 1.34 -3.14
C LYS A 74 13.02 2.38 -2.05
N PHE A 75 13.31 1.88 -0.86
CA PHE A 75 13.81 2.67 0.26
C PHE A 75 15.33 2.46 0.20
N ASP A 76 16.02 3.27 -0.59
CA ASP A 76 17.47 3.20 -0.67
C ASP A 76 18.09 3.48 0.72
N ASP A 77 19.17 2.77 1.07
CA ASP A 77 19.99 3.01 2.27
C ASP A 77 21.09 4.04 1.96
#